data_AF-A0A936LAN5-F1
#
_entry.id   AF-A0A936LAN5-F1
#
_cell.length_a   1.000
_cell.length_b   1.000
_cell.length_c   1.000
_cell.angle_alpha   90.00
_cell.angle_beta   90.00
_cell.angle_gamma   90.00
#
_symmetry.space_group_name_H-M   'P 1'
#
loop_
_entity.id
_entity.type
_entity.pdbx_description
1 polymer ?
#
loop_
_entity_poly.entity_id
_entity_poly.type
_entity_poly.pdbx_seq_one_letter_code
_entity_poly.pdbx_strand_id
1 'polypeptide(L)' 'MDIECAASDEALLRLTRDELVVLANALNTVCNAVDLPEFTTLLGVDRSEADALLADLAAVLQRMSPDRGA' A
#
# COMPACT_ATOMS: atom_id res chain seq x y z
N MET A 1 3.91 8.64 -10.13
CA MET A 1 3.86 7.17 -10.10
C MET A 1 4.22 6.64 -11.47
N ASP A 2 5.27 5.82 -11.52
CA ASP A 2 5.64 5.04 -12.70
C ASP A 2 5.47 3.56 -12.38
N ILE A 3 4.94 2.76 -13.31
CA ILE A 3 4.71 1.32 -13.14
C ILE A 3 5.40 0.58 -14.29
N GLU A 4 6.23 -0.39 -13.95
CA GLU A 4 6.98 -1.22 -14.90
C GLU A 4 6.79 -2.70 -14.58
N CYS A 5 6.69 -3.57 -15.59
CA CYS A 5 6.70 -5.02 -15.37
C CYS A 5 8.13 -5.47 -15.03
N ALA A 6 8.30 -6.24 -13.95
CA ALA A 6 9.62 -6.71 -13.50
C ALA A 6 9.90 -8.18 -13.88
N ALA A 7 8.93 -9.08 -13.62
CA ALA A 7 8.98 -10.51 -13.93
C ALA A 7 7.57 -11.05 -14.27
N SER A 8 7.41 -12.36 -14.46
CA SER A 8 6.06 -12.94 -14.60
C SER A 8 5.29 -12.76 -13.29
N ASP A 9 4.19 -12.01 -13.36
CA ASP A 9 3.29 -11.66 -12.24
C ASP A 9 3.83 -10.66 -11.21
N GLU A 10 4.85 -9.87 -11.57
CA GLU A 10 5.40 -8.82 -10.70
C GLU A 10 5.45 -7.45 -11.39
N ALA A 11 5.10 -6.40 -10.64
CA ALA A 11 5.23 -5.01 -11.06
C ALA A 11 6.11 -4.22 -10.09
N LEU A 12 6.97 -3.36 -10.64
CA LEU A 12 7.76 -2.39 -9.90
C LEU A 12 7.09 -1.02 -10.00
N LEU A 13 6.83 -0.40 -8.85
CA LEU A 13 6.26 0.94 -8.76
C LEU A 13 7.32 1.92 -8.25
N ARG A 14 7.55 3.01 -8.98
CA ARG A 14 8.22 4.21 -8.46
C ARG A 14 7.17 5.19 -7.97
N LEU A 15 7.23 5.46 -6.68
CA LEU A 15 6.31 6.35 -5.98
C LEU A 15 7.09 7.47 -5.29
N THR A 16 6.52 8.67 -5.32
CA THR A 16 6.94 9.71 -4.37
C THR A 16 6.49 9.32 -2.96
N ARG A 17 7.03 10.00 -1.94
CA ARG A 17 6.56 9.82 -0.57
C ARG A 17 5.06 10.06 -0.46
N ASP A 18 4.58 11.15 -1.05
CA ASP A 18 3.19 11.57 -0.92
C ASP A 18 2.25 10.57 -1.60
N GLU A 19 2.64 10.02 -2.75
CA GLU A 19 1.90 8.94 -3.41
C GLU A 19 1.83 7.69 -2.52
N LEU A 20 2.95 7.32 -1.88
CA LEU A 20 2.98 6.18 -0.96
C LEU A 20 2.12 6.42 0.30
N VAL A 21 2.07 7.66 0.81
CA VAL A 21 1.17 8.05 1.92
C VAL A 21 -0.29 7.85 1.51
N VAL A 22 -0.66 8.26 0.29
CA VAL A 22 -2.02 8.08 -0.22
C VAL A 22 -2.38 6.59 -0.28
N LEU A 23 -1.50 5.74 -0.80
CA LEU A 23 -1.75 4.29 -0.88
C LEU A 23 -1.87 3.64 0.50
N ALA A 24 -0.97 3.97 1.42
CA ALA A 24 -1.01 3.45 2.79
C ALA A 24 -2.31 3.86 3.51
N ASN A 25 -2.74 5.11 3.35
CA ASN A 25 -3.99 5.60 3.94
C ASN A 25 -5.23 4.96 3.30
N ALA A 26 -5.22 4.75 1.99
CA ALA A 26 -6.31 4.07 1.29
C ALA A 26 -6.45 2.62 1.80
N LEU A 27 -5.35 1.86 1.85
CA LEU A 27 -5.35 0.49 2.36
C LEU A 27 -5.80 0.44 3.83
N ASN A 28 -5.25 1.30 4.69
CA ASN A 28 -5.68 1.41 6.08
C ASN A 28 -7.18 1.74 6.21
N THR A 29 -7.70 2.62 5.36
CA THR A 29 -9.13 2.97 5.39
C THR A 29 -9.98 1.77 5.03
N VAL A 30 -9.66 1.05 3.95
CA VAL A 30 -10.42 -0.15 3.56
C VAL A 30 -10.30 -1.25 4.62
N CYS A 31 -9.12 -1.46 5.19
CA CYS A 31 -8.91 -2.35 6.34
C CYS A 31 -9.85 -2.00 7.51
N ASN A 32 -10.13 -0.73 7.78
CA ASN A 32 -10.99 -0.35 8.91
C ASN A 32 -12.47 -0.16 8.54
N ALA A 33 -12.82 -0.09 7.25
CA ALA A 33 -14.18 0.18 6.78
C ALA A 33 -14.96 -1.07 6.35
N VAL A 34 -14.26 -2.16 5.99
CA VAL A 34 -14.88 -3.38 5.45
C VAL A 34 -14.96 -4.44 6.53
N ASP A 35 -16.16 -5.00 6.70
CA ASP A 35 -16.39 -6.13 7.60
C ASP A 35 -15.67 -7.40 7.11
N LEU A 36 -15.14 -8.18 8.05
CA LEU A 36 -14.35 -9.39 7.78
C LEU A 36 -14.97 -10.38 6.75
N PRO A 37 -16.27 -10.69 6.80
CA PRO A 37 -16.88 -11.62 5.84
C PRO A 37 -16.87 -11.14 4.38
N GLU A 38 -16.87 -9.83 4.16
CA GLU A 38 -16.88 -9.23 2.81
C GLU A 38 -15.47 -8.87 2.33
N PHE A 39 -14.48 -8.87 3.24
CA PHE A 39 -13.12 -8.40 2.99
C PHE A 39 -12.45 -9.10 1.80
N THR A 40 -12.36 -10.42 1.85
CA THR A 40 -11.72 -11.21 0.79
C THR A 40 -12.47 -11.07 -0.54
N THR A 41 -13.80 -10.95 -0.51
CA THR A 41 -14.62 -10.77 -1.73
C THR A 41 -14.38 -9.41 -2.38
N LEU A 42 -14.23 -8.34 -1.59
CA LEU A 42 -14.07 -6.98 -2.09
C LEU A 42 -12.63 -6.66 -2.49
N LEU A 43 -11.64 -7.13 -1.72
CA LEU A 43 -10.23 -6.81 -1.96
C LEU A 43 -9.48 -7.90 -2.72
N GLY A 44 -10.02 -9.12 -2.80
CA GLY A 44 -9.34 -10.25 -3.43
C GLY A 44 -8.17 -10.82 -2.63
N VAL A 45 -7.98 -10.36 -1.38
CA VAL A 45 -6.91 -10.78 -0.47
C VAL A 45 -7.48 -10.98 0.93
N ASP A 46 -6.83 -11.84 1.70
CA ASP A 46 -7.21 -12.01 3.10
C ASP A 46 -6.74 -10.84 3.95
N ARG A 47 -7.43 -10.63 5.08
CA ARG A 47 -7.12 -9.51 5.98
C ARG A 47 -5.66 -9.50 6.44
N SER A 48 -5.09 -10.67 6.72
CA SER A 48 -3.68 -10.77 7.12
C SER A 48 -2.70 -10.32 6.03
N GLU A 49 -3.03 -10.56 4.75
CA GLU A 49 -2.19 -10.13 3.62
C GLU A 49 -2.25 -8.61 3.45
N ALA A 50 -3.44 -8.01 3.57
CA ALA A 50 -3.62 -6.56 3.56
C ALA A 50 -2.90 -5.88 4.74
N ASP A 51 -2.97 -6.45 5.94
CA ASP A 51 -2.28 -5.92 7.13
C ASP A 51 -0.75 -6.02 6.97
N ALA A 52 -0.25 -7.11 6.38
CA ALA A 52 1.18 -7.27 6.08
C ALA A 52 1.66 -6.23 5.06
N LEU A 53 0.91 -6.04 3.98
CA LEU A 53 1.23 -5.01 2.98
C LEU A 53 1.23 -3.61 3.61
N LEU A 54 0.25 -3.29 4.45
CA LEU A 54 0.20 -2.00 5.14
C LEU A 54 1.43 -1.77 6.02
N ALA A 55 1.91 -2.81 6.73
CA ALA A 55 3.12 -2.74 7.53
C ALA A 55 4.36 -2.47 6.68
N ASP A 56 4.48 -3.11 5.52
CA ASP A 56 5.59 -2.90 4.57
C ASP A 56 5.58 -1.46 4.03
N LEU A 57 4.42 -0.94 3.60
CA LEU A 57 4.28 0.44 3.14
C LEU A 57 4.68 1.44 4.24
N ALA A 58 4.28 1.18 5.50
CA ALA A 58 4.65 2.01 6.64
C ALA A 58 6.15 1.98 6.92
N ALA A 59 6.79 0.81 6.81
CA ALA A 59 8.24 0.67 6.99
C ALA A 59 9.03 1.43 5.90
N VAL A 60 8.56 1.40 4.65
CA VAL A 60 9.16 2.20 3.57
C VAL A 60 8.97 3.70 3.83
N LEU A 61 7.80 4.13 4.26
CA LEU A 61 7.54 5.53 4.64
C LEU A 61 8.43 6.01 5.78
N GLN A 62 8.78 5.16 6.75
CA GLN A 62 9.71 5.56 7.82
C GLN A 62 11.14 5.79 7.31
N ARG A 63 11.54 5.09 6.25
CA ARG A 63 12.87 5.22 5.64
C ARG A 63 12.98 6.41 4.68
N MET A 64 11.87 6.80 4.07
CA MET A 64 11.81 7.99 3.22
C MET A 64 11.82 9.24 4.10
N SER A 65 12.69 10.19 3.81
CA SER A 65 12.62 11.51 4.45
C SER A 65 11.37 12.25 3.97
N PRO A 66 10.63 12.95 4.85
CA PRO A 66 9.67 13.95 4.38
C PRO A 66 10.42 14.99 3.55
N ASP A 67 9.87 15.33 2.39
CA ASP A 67 10.40 16.44 1.61
C ASP A 67 10.22 17.70 2.46
N ARG A 68 11.33 18.19 3.02
CA ARG A 68 11.37 19.47 3.71
C ARG A 68 11.55 20.48 2.59
N GLY A 69 10.44 20.88 1.98
CA GLY A 69 10.45 21.86 0.89
C GLY A 69 11.47 22.97 1.16
N ALA A 70 12.38 23.14 0.21
CA ALA A 70 13.39 24.21 0.20
C ALA A 70 12.77 25.56 -0.15
#